data_AF-D2VLX5-F1
#
_entry.id   AF-D2VLX5-F1
#
_cell.length_a   1.000
_cell.length_b   1.000
_cell.length_c   1.000
_cell.angle_alpha   90.00
_cell.angle_beta   90.00
_cell.angle_gamma   90.00
#
_symmetry.space_group_name_H-M   'P 1'
#
loop_
_entity.id
_entity.type
_entity.pdbx_description
1 polymer ?
#
loop_
_entity_poly.entity_id
_entity_poly.type
_entity_poly.pdbx_seq_one_letter_code
_entity_poly.pdbx_strand_id
1 'polypeptide(L)'
;MPNIQDYFIFTSNVDGHFAQVFPQEKIAECHGCILYLQCTNSSTCEDIYSVKKHNEFYAETHPETCYPLPVDMESFRVPEKSLPKCIHCGSLARPNIMMFGDYGFVGDRSNEQEDRLRESFIKWREGIDKTKNVENQIHLVTIEIGAGVDVNTVRCESEEKTRKYANIDHVKTTLIRINPTDHQIQQFSIGKGVGIEIPLGGLDALTQIKQRIAELK
;
A
#
# COMPACT_ATOMS: atom_id res chain seq x y z
N MET A 1 15.99 -20.64 9.21
CA MET A 1 15.64 -19.31 8.66
C MET A 1 15.62 -18.34 9.84
N PRO A 2 16.34 -17.22 9.83
CA PRO A 2 16.31 -16.32 10.99
C PRO A 2 14.89 -15.73 11.12
N ASN A 3 14.35 -15.72 12.34
CA ASN A 3 13.04 -15.18 12.73
C ASN A 3 12.64 -13.97 11.88
N ILE A 4 11.69 -14.14 10.95
CA ILE A 4 11.04 -12.99 10.34
C ILE A 4 10.14 -12.39 11.42
N GLN A 5 10.54 -11.23 11.92
CA GLN A 5 9.70 -10.36 12.74
C GLN A 5 8.40 -10.08 11.98
N ASP A 6 7.27 -10.05 12.69
CA ASP A 6 5.97 -9.75 12.10
C ASP A 6 5.99 -8.39 11.39
N TYR A 7 5.40 -8.31 10.20
CA TYR A 7 5.43 -7.10 9.34
C TYR A 7 4.09 -6.86 8.65
N PHE A 8 3.95 -5.66 8.09
CA PHE A 8 2.86 -5.26 7.21
C PHE A 8 3.36 -4.21 6.20
N ILE A 9 2.75 -4.16 5.02
CA ILE A 9 3.08 -3.22 3.94
C ILE A 9 1.89 -2.28 3.75
N PHE A 10 2.16 -0.98 3.81
CA PHE A 10 1.19 0.06 3.45
C PHE A 10 1.75 0.82 2.24
N THR A 11 0.96 0.96 1.18
CA THR A 11 1.40 1.55 -0.07
C THR A 11 0.34 2.43 -0.69
N SER A 12 0.78 3.57 -1.24
CA SER A 12 -0.02 4.43 -2.12
C SER A 12 0.16 4.10 -3.60
N ASN A 13 1.10 3.20 -3.95
CA ASN A 13 1.26 2.72 -5.32
C ASN A 13 0.06 1.88 -5.72
N VAL A 14 -0.35 2.00 -6.98
CA VAL A 14 -1.53 1.31 -7.55
C VAL A 14 -1.14 0.25 -8.58
N ASP A 15 0.15 -0.02 -8.74
CA ASP A 15 0.69 -0.92 -9.76
C ASP A 15 0.46 -2.42 -9.47
N GLY A 16 0.15 -2.77 -8.22
CA GLY A 16 -0.05 -4.14 -7.76
C GLY A 16 1.26 -4.94 -7.61
N HIS A 17 2.43 -4.32 -7.65
CA HIS A 17 3.71 -5.03 -7.56
C HIS A 17 3.89 -5.77 -6.23
N PHE A 18 3.47 -5.17 -5.11
CA PHE A 18 3.62 -5.82 -3.80
C PHE A 18 2.88 -7.16 -3.72
N ALA A 19 1.69 -7.27 -4.31
CA ALA A 19 0.90 -8.50 -4.29
C ALA A 19 1.51 -9.64 -5.13
N GLN A 20 2.51 -9.35 -5.97
CA GLN A 20 3.25 -10.36 -6.73
C GLN A 20 4.35 -11.03 -5.89
N VAL A 21 4.79 -10.39 -4.80
CA VAL A 21 5.96 -10.83 -4.02
C VAL A 21 5.63 -11.10 -2.56
N PHE A 22 4.58 -10.47 -2.02
CA PHE A 22 4.16 -10.57 -0.63
C PHE A 22 2.75 -11.14 -0.48
N PRO A 23 2.44 -11.79 0.65
CA PRO A 23 1.10 -12.29 0.93
C PRO A 23 0.06 -11.16 0.99
N GLN A 24 -1.12 -11.36 0.39
CA GLN A 24 -2.17 -10.33 0.29
C GLN A 24 -2.69 -9.85 1.65
N GLU A 25 -2.66 -10.72 2.66
CA GLU A 25 -3.06 -10.41 4.03
C GLU A 25 -2.08 -9.48 4.75
N LYS A 26 -0.91 -9.22 4.17
CA LYS A 26 0.13 -8.31 4.69
C LYS A 26 0.24 -7.00 3.91
N ILE A 27 -0.74 -6.69 3.06
CA ILE A 27 -0.68 -5.52 2.16
C ILE A 27 -1.94 -4.66 2.35
N ALA A 28 -1.73 -3.36 2.43
CA ALA A 28 -2.77 -2.33 2.35
C ALA A 28 -2.46 -1.32 1.23
N GLU A 29 -3.29 -1.34 0.19
CA GLU A 29 -3.25 -0.43 -0.95
C GLU A 29 -4.31 0.66 -0.76
N CYS A 30 -3.91 1.77 -0.14
CA CYS A 30 -4.85 2.81 0.31
C CYS A 30 -5.51 3.60 -0.84
N HIS A 31 -4.92 3.58 -2.04
CA HIS A 31 -5.45 4.25 -3.23
C HIS A 31 -6.02 3.27 -4.28
N GLY A 32 -6.27 2.02 -3.89
CA GLY A 32 -6.73 0.98 -4.80
C GLY A 32 -5.60 0.36 -5.65
N CYS A 33 -5.97 -0.33 -6.72
CA CYS A 33 -5.04 -1.14 -7.52
C CYS A 33 -5.52 -1.28 -8.97
N ILE A 34 -4.62 -1.10 -9.94
CA ILE A 34 -4.90 -1.17 -11.38
C ILE A 34 -5.34 -2.55 -11.85
N LEU A 35 -5.04 -3.59 -11.06
CA LEU A 35 -5.41 -4.98 -11.36
C LEU A 35 -6.88 -5.29 -11.01
N TYR A 36 -7.62 -4.31 -10.49
CA TYR A 36 -9.02 -4.41 -10.15
C TYR A 36 -9.84 -3.33 -10.88
N LEU A 37 -11.08 -3.66 -11.16
CA LEU A 37 -12.04 -2.83 -11.87
C LEU A 37 -13.26 -2.59 -10.98
N GLN A 38 -13.91 -1.45 -11.21
CA GLN A 38 -15.21 -1.09 -10.67
C GLN A 38 -16.09 -0.50 -11.78
N CYS A 39 -17.41 -0.47 -11.55
CA CYS A 39 -18.33 0.23 -12.43
C CYS A 39 -18.11 1.76 -12.35
N THR A 40 -18.31 2.49 -13.46
CA THR A 40 -18.37 3.97 -13.43
C THR A 40 -19.68 4.49 -12.85
N ASN A 41 -20.74 3.68 -12.87
CA ASN A 41 -22.03 3.99 -12.25
C ASN A 41 -22.11 3.35 -10.86
N SER A 42 -21.18 3.72 -9.98
CA SER A 42 -21.02 3.06 -8.68
C SER A 42 -22.19 3.28 -7.73
N SER A 43 -22.97 4.35 -7.86
CA SER A 43 -24.17 4.59 -7.03
C SER A 43 -25.24 3.49 -7.10
N THR A 44 -25.16 2.61 -8.09
CA THR A 44 -26.11 1.49 -8.29
C THR A 44 -25.40 0.15 -8.54
N CYS A 45 -24.06 0.13 -8.57
CA CYS A 45 -23.26 -1.03 -8.91
C CYS A 45 -21.87 -0.93 -8.25
N GLU A 46 -21.78 -1.45 -7.03
CA GLU A 46 -20.63 -1.28 -6.13
C GLU A 46 -19.69 -2.49 -6.10
N ASP A 47 -19.68 -3.36 -7.12
CA ASP A 47 -18.77 -4.52 -7.12
C ASP A 47 -17.35 -4.14 -7.57
N ILE A 48 -16.36 -4.82 -6.96
CA ILE A 48 -14.95 -4.77 -7.32
C ILE A 48 -14.52 -6.16 -7.78
N TYR A 49 -13.93 -6.25 -8.96
CA TYR A 49 -13.45 -7.53 -9.51
C TYR A 49 -12.11 -7.37 -10.19
N SER A 50 -11.32 -8.44 -10.22
CA SER A 50 -10.02 -8.40 -10.88
C SER A 50 -10.15 -8.27 -12.40
N VAL A 51 -9.14 -7.69 -13.03
CA VAL A 51 -8.99 -7.67 -14.49
C VAL A 51 -9.05 -9.08 -15.07
N LYS A 52 -8.51 -10.08 -14.35
CA LYS A 52 -8.61 -11.49 -14.74
C LYS A 52 -10.08 -11.95 -14.82
N LYS A 53 -10.87 -11.70 -13.78
CA LYS A 53 -12.31 -12.07 -13.74
C LYS A 53 -13.09 -11.35 -14.84
N HIS A 54 -12.75 -10.09 -15.13
CA HIS A 54 -13.33 -9.33 -16.24
C HIS A 54 -13.05 -9.98 -17.59
N ASN A 55 -11.77 -10.29 -17.86
CA ASN A 55 -11.36 -10.94 -19.09
C ASN A 55 -12.03 -12.31 -19.25
N GLU A 56 -12.11 -13.11 -18.18
CA GLU A 56 -12.80 -14.41 -18.19
C GLU A 56 -14.29 -14.28 -18.52
N PHE A 57 -14.97 -13.25 -17.99
CA PHE A 57 -16.38 -13.00 -18.25
C PHE A 57 -16.65 -12.58 -19.70
N TYR A 58 -15.81 -11.71 -20.27
CA TYR A 58 -16.02 -11.15 -21.61
C TYR A 58 -15.29 -11.88 -22.74
N ALA A 59 -14.45 -12.88 -22.43
CA ALA A 59 -13.62 -13.58 -23.42
C ALA A 59 -14.38 -14.06 -24.66
N GLU A 60 -15.61 -14.56 -24.49
CA GLU A 60 -16.40 -15.11 -25.60
C GLU A 60 -17.37 -14.10 -26.22
N THR A 61 -17.84 -13.12 -25.43
CA THR A 61 -18.93 -12.23 -25.86
C THR A 61 -18.45 -10.86 -26.32
N HIS A 62 -17.42 -10.31 -25.68
CA HIS A 62 -16.84 -8.99 -25.97
C HIS A 62 -15.32 -8.98 -25.75
N PRO A 63 -14.56 -9.87 -26.43
CA PRO A 63 -13.11 -9.99 -26.25
C PRO A 63 -12.36 -8.68 -26.52
N GLU A 64 -12.94 -7.76 -27.31
CA GLU A 64 -12.36 -6.46 -27.60
C GLU A 64 -12.28 -5.52 -26.38
N THR A 65 -13.05 -5.81 -25.32
CA THR A 65 -13.08 -5.03 -24.07
C THR A 65 -12.09 -5.55 -23.02
N CYS A 66 -11.49 -6.72 -23.27
CA CYS A 66 -10.55 -7.37 -22.38
C CYS A 66 -9.19 -6.66 -22.37
N TYR A 67 -8.51 -6.74 -21.24
CA TYR A 67 -7.14 -6.25 -21.10
C TYR A 67 -6.12 -7.22 -21.70
N PRO A 68 -4.97 -6.73 -22.22
CA PRO A 68 -4.60 -5.32 -22.33
C PRO A 68 -5.39 -4.57 -23.42
N LEU A 69 -5.72 -3.31 -23.16
CA LEU A 69 -6.47 -2.48 -24.11
C LEU A 69 -5.62 -2.16 -25.36
N PRO A 70 -6.23 -2.14 -26.57
CA PRO A 70 -5.53 -1.80 -27.80
C PRO A 70 -5.33 -0.28 -27.91
N VAL A 71 -4.31 0.23 -27.23
CA VAL A 71 -3.92 1.64 -27.29
C VAL A 71 -3.15 1.92 -28.57
N ASP A 72 -3.65 2.83 -29.39
CA ASP A 72 -2.91 3.39 -30.52
C ASP A 72 -1.83 4.33 -30.00
N MET A 73 -0.55 4.00 -30.23
CA MET A 73 0.58 4.73 -29.64
C MET A 73 0.92 6.05 -30.37
N GLU A 74 0.31 6.32 -31.52
CA GLU A 74 0.47 7.59 -32.23
C GLU A 74 -0.53 8.64 -31.72
N SER A 75 -1.78 8.21 -31.50
CA SER A 75 -2.89 9.05 -31.08
C SER A 75 -3.19 8.99 -29.57
N PHE A 76 -2.63 8.02 -28.86
CA PHE A 76 -2.93 7.67 -27.46
C PHE A 76 -4.42 7.41 -27.20
N ARG A 77 -5.12 6.80 -28.17
CA ARG A 77 -6.55 6.49 -28.07
C ARG A 77 -6.80 4.99 -28.06
N VAL A 78 -7.92 4.62 -27.46
CA VAL A 78 -8.50 3.27 -27.54
C VAL A 78 -9.80 3.37 -28.34
N PRO A 79 -10.09 2.43 -29.26
CA PRO A 79 -11.40 2.38 -29.92
C PRO A 79 -12.53 2.30 -28.88
N GLU A 80 -13.60 3.06 -29.07
CA GLU A 80 -14.72 3.12 -28.10
C GLU A 80 -15.30 1.73 -27.78
N LYS A 81 -15.41 0.86 -28.79
CA LYS A 81 -15.87 -0.53 -28.62
C LYS A 81 -14.99 -1.36 -27.68
N SER A 82 -13.73 -0.99 -27.53
CA SER A 82 -12.74 -1.69 -26.70
C SER A 82 -12.69 -1.17 -25.27
N LEU A 83 -13.50 -0.17 -24.91
CA LEU A 83 -13.56 0.28 -23.53
C LEU A 83 -14.11 -0.83 -22.62
N PRO A 84 -13.49 -1.10 -21.45
CA PRO A 84 -13.95 -2.11 -20.51
C PRO A 84 -15.41 -1.89 -20.12
N LYS A 85 -16.17 -2.98 -20.07
CA LYS A 85 -17.56 -2.97 -19.61
C LYS A 85 -17.71 -3.63 -18.23
N CYS A 86 -18.71 -3.19 -17.48
CA CYS A 86 -19.03 -3.75 -16.19
C CYS A 86 -19.74 -5.09 -16.34
N ILE A 87 -19.20 -6.14 -15.70
CA ILE A 87 -19.72 -7.51 -15.78
C ILE A 87 -21.17 -7.65 -15.28
N HIS A 88 -21.67 -6.68 -14.51
CA HIS A 88 -23.03 -6.71 -13.94
C HIS A 88 -24.06 -5.98 -14.78
N CYS A 89 -23.74 -4.76 -15.26
CA CYS A 89 -24.71 -3.87 -15.90
C CYS A 89 -24.34 -3.43 -17.32
N GLY A 90 -23.16 -3.82 -17.82
CA GLY A 90 -22.68 -3.47 -19.16
C GLY A 90 -22.28 -2.01 -19.36
N SER A 91 -22.44 -1.14 -18.36
CA SER A 91 -21.89 0.23 -18.36
C SER A 91 -20.36 0.21 -18.40
N LEU A 92 -19.71 1.36 -18.58
CA LEU A 92 -18.25 1.40 -18.54
C LEU A 92 -17.70 0.92 -17.19
N ALA A 93 -16.62 0.15 -17.26
CA ALA A 93 -15.79 -0.19 -16.12
C ALA A 93 -14.51 0.65 -16.17
N ARG A 94 -14.00 0.96 -14.99
CA ARG A 94 -12.74 1.70 -14.81
C ARG A 94 -11.87 1.00 -13.79
N PRO A 95 -10.54 1.23 -13.80
CA PRO A 95 -9.69 0.79 -12.70
C PRO A 95 -10.23 1.22 -11.34
N ASN A 96 -10.15 0.33 -10.36
CA ASN A 96 -10.44 0.61 -8.96
C ASN A 96 -9.23 1.34 -8.36
N ILE A 97 -9.04 2.59 -8.78
CA ILE A 97 -8.01 3.51 -8.32
C ILE A 97 -8.71 4.76 -7.81
N MET A 98 -8.38 5.19 -6.60
CA MET A 98 -8.93 6.42 -6.02
C MET A 98 -8.30 7.64 -6.70
N MET A 99 -9.15 8.53 -7.23
CA MET A 99 -8.74 9.80 -7.83
C MET A 99 -9.20 10.98 -6.95
N PHE A 100 -8.61 12.16 -7.13
CA PHE A 100 -9.02 13.36 -6.39
C PHE A 100 -10.47 13.76 -6.74
N GLY A 101 -11.29 13.99 -5.73
CA GLY A 101 -12.71 14.35 -5.91
C GLY A 101 -13.59 13.20 -6.38
N ASP A 102 -13.11 11.96 -6.24
CA ASP A 102 -13.82 10.78 -6.71
C ASP A 102 -14.83 10.23 -5.70
N TYR A 103 -16.04 10.80 -5.71
CA TYR A 103 -17.15 10.31 -4.90
C TYR A 103 -17.69 8.95 -5.36
N GLY A 104 -17.25 8.45 -6.51
CA GLY A 104 -17.68 7.18 -7.07
C GLY A 104 -16.71 6.03 -6.78
N PHE A 105 -15.62 6.26 -6.04
CA PHE A 105 -14.67 5.22 -5.69
C PHE A 105 -15.31 4.18 -4.76
N VAL A 106 -15.25 2.90 -5.15
CA VAL A 106 -15.72 1.79 -4.31
C VAL A 106 -14.54 1.33 -3.47
N GLY A 107 -14.60 1.58 -2.17
CA GLY A 107 -13.46 1.44 -1.26
C GLY A 107 -13.33 0.10 -0.54
N ASP A 108 -14.32 -0.79 -0.65
CA ASP A 108 -14.45 -1.99 0.18
C ASP A 108 -13.17 -2.83 0.27
N ARG A 109 -12.53 -3.08 -0.88
CA ARG A 109 -11.26 -3.83 -0.93
C ARG A 109 -10.13 -3.15 -0.15
N SER A 110 -9.93 -1.84 -0.35
CA SER A 110 -8.90 -1.07 0.35
C SER A 110 -9.23 -0.96 1.84
N ASN A 111 -10.51 -0.77 2.19
CA ASN A 111 -10.99 -0.71 3.57
C ASN A 111 -10.71 -2.03 4.30
N GLU A 112 -11.03 -3.17 3.70
CA GLU A 112 -10.74 -4.49 4.28
C GLU A 112 -9.24 -4.72 4.49
N GLN A 113 -8.40 -4.26 3.57
CA GLN A 113 -6.95 -4.33 3.72
C GLN A 113 -6.45 -3.46 4.88
N GLU A 114 -6.96 -2.23 5.00
CA GLU A 114 -6.64 -1.34 6.12
C GLU A 114 -7.14 -1.90 7.46
N ASP A 115 -8.30 -2.54 7.49
CA ASP A 115 -8.80 -3.18 8.70
C ASP A 115 -7.90 -4.34 9.14
N ARG A 116 -7.38 -5.15 8.20
CA ARG A 116 -6.35 -6.16 8.53
C ARG A 116 -5.07 -5.55 9.10
N LEU A 117 -4.62 -4.42 8.55
CA LEU A 117 -3.48 -3.67 9.11
C LEU A 117 -3.77 -3.23 10.55
N ARG A 118 -4.95 -2.64 10.79
CA ARG A 118 -5.39 -2.21 12.13
C ARG A 118 -5.46 -3.37 13.11
N GLU A 119 -6.03 -4.50 12.70
CA GLU A 119 -6.09 -5.73 13.49
C GLU A 119 -4.70 -6.28 13.82
N SER A 120 -3.76 -6.25 12.86
CA SER A 120 -2.38 -6.67 13.07
C SER A 120 -1.72 -5.84 14.17
N PHE A 121 -1.93 -4.52 14.17
CA PHE A 121 -1.45 -3.62 15.22
C PHE A 121 -2.12 -3.85 16.58
N ILE A 122 -3.41 -4.20 16.61
CA ILE A 122 -4.12 -4.54 17.85
C ILE A 122 -3.49 -5.80 18.46
N LYS A 123 -3.33 -6.86 17.68
CA LYS A 123 -2.70 -8.13 18.12
C LYS A 123 -1.26 -7.90 18.60
N TRP A 124 -0.48 -7.12 17.87
CA TRP A 124 0.88 -6.74 18.27
C TRP A 124 0.89 -6.00 19.63
N ARG A 125 -0.03 -5.05 19.83
CA ARG A 125 -0.17 -4.30 21.09
C ARG A 125 -0.57 -5.20 22.27
N GLU A 126 -1.50 -6.12 22.07
CA GLU A 126 -1.87 -7.10 23.10
C GLU A 126 -0.68 -7.98 23.51
N GLY A 127 0.22 -8.29 22.56
CA GLY A 127 1.49 -8.97 22.84
C GLY A 127 2.45 -8.15 23.70
N ILE A 128 2.53 -6.84 23.44
CA ILE A 128 3.33 -5.89 24.25
C ILE A 128 2.84 -5.85 25.70
N ASP A 129 1.52 -5.82 25.91
CA ASP A 129 0.95 -5.75 27.26
C ASP A 129 1.24 -7.03 28.09
N LYS A 130 1.25 -8.19 27.44
CA LYS A 130 1.58 -9.48 28.06
C LYS A 130 3.06 -9.62 28.43
N THR A 131 3.93 -8.80 27.84
CA THR A 131 5.40 -8.86 28.02
C THR A 131 5.94 -7.78 28.95
N LYS A 132 5.08 -6.99 29.61
CA LYS A 132 5.45 -5.91 30.55
C LYS A 132 6.40 -6.30 31.68
N ASN A 133 6.48 -7.59 32.03
CA ASN A 133 7.36 -8.12 33.09
C ASN A 133 8.68 -8.71 32.55
N VAL A 134 8.98 -8.53 31.26
CA VAL A 134 10.19 -9.04 30.62
C VAL A 134 11.11 -7.84 30.34
N GLU A 135 12.38 -7.91 30.73
CA GLU A 135 13.39 -6.86 30.50
C GLU A 135 13.70 -6.57 29.01
N ASN A 136 13.01 -7.24 28.09
CA ASN A 136 13.27 -7.11 26.67
C ASN A 136 12.60 -5.86 26.09
N GLN A 137 13.42 -4.97 25.53
CA GLN A 137 12.97 -3.85 24.72
C GLN A 137 12.34 -4.35 23.41
N ILE A 138 11.13 -3.89 23.12
CA ILE A 138 10.42 -4.19 21.87
C ILE A 138 10.75 -3.10 20.85
N HIS A 139 11.05 -3.49 19.62
CA HIS A 139 11.37 -2.56 18.55
C HIS A 139 10.25 -2.53 17.51
N LEU A 140 9.71 -1.34 17.25
CA LEU A 140 8.85 -1.08 16.08
C LEU A 140 9.65 -0.25 15.08
N VAL A 141 9.94 -0.83 13.92
CA VAL A 141 10.67 -0.15 12.85
C VAL A 141 9.72 0.12 11.69
N THR A 142 9.52 1.39 11.38
CA THR A 142 8.78 1.86 10.20
C THR A 142 9.80 2.20 9.12
N ILE A 143 9.69 1.58 7.95
CA ILE A 143 10.55 1.88 6.79
C ILE A 143 9.68 2.57 5.73
N GLU A 144 9.90 3.87 5.56
CA GLU A 144 9.24 4.68 4.53
C GLU A 144 10.17 4.83 3.33
N ILE A 145 9.68 4.52 2.13
CA ILE A 145 10.48 4.54 0.90
C ILE A 145 9.76 5.36 -0.17
N GLY A 146 10.40 6.43 -0.64
CA GLY A 146 9.93 7.20 -1.80
C GLY A 146 8.62 7.97 -1.59
N ALA A 147 8.15 8.16 -0.35
CA ALA A 147 6.98 8.98 -0.09
C ALA A 147 7.31 10.48 -0.25
N GLY A 148 6.61 11.17 -1.14
CA GLY A 148 6.74 12.62 -1.35
C GLY A 148 5.95 13.45 -0.32
N VAL A 149 5.94 14.77 -0.50
CA VAL A 149 5.24 15.71 0.39
C VAL A 149 3.89 16.22 -0.16
N ASP A 150 3.68 16.15 -1.48
CA ASP A 150 2.46 16.69 -2.11
C ASP A 150 1.21 15.84 -1.80
N VAL A 151 1.37 14.51 -1.85
CA VAL A 151 0.36 13.54 -1.41
C VAL A 151 0.96 12.73 -0.28
N ASN A 152 0.79 13.25 0.93
CA ASN A 152 1.53 12.80 2.11
C ASN A 152 0.89 11.62 2.86
N THR A 153 -0.02 10.85 2.24
CA THR A 153 -0.74 9.73 2.90
C THR A 153 0.21 8.75 3.57
N VAL A 154 1.26 8.31 2.86
CA VAL A 154 2.27 7.38 3.39
C VAL A 154 3.09 8.02 4.52
N ARG A 155 3.39 9.32 4.44
CA ARG A 155 4.10 10.05 5.50
C ARG A 155 3.25 10.18 6.77
N CYS A 156 1.98 10.53 6.61
CA CYS A 156 1.05 10.64 7.73
C CYS A 156 0.96 9.29 8.45
N GLU A 157 0.82 8.19 7.71
CA GLU A 157 0.74 6.85 8.28
C GLU A 157 2.05 6.46 8.99
N SER A 158 3.21 6.68 8.37
CA SER A 158 4.51 6.33 8.94
C SER A 158 4.82 7.11 10.24
N GLU A 159 4.55 8.42 10.22
CA GLU A 159 4.77 9.33 11.35
C GLU A 159 3.75 9.07 12.47
N GLU A 160 2.46 8.87 12.15
CA GLU A 160 1.43 8.53 13.13
C GLU A 160 1.79 7.24 13.86
N LYS A 161 2.09 6.16 13.14
CA LYS A 161 2.40 4.86 13.78
C LYS A 161 3.65 4.96 14.65
N THR A 162 4.70 5.63 14.17
CA THR A 162 5.93 5.84 14.94
C THR A 162 5.66 6.63 16.23
N ARG A 163 4.91 7.74 16.13
CA ARG A 163 4.58 8.62 17.26
C ARG A 163 3.65 7.97 18.28
N LYS A 164 2.61 7.29 17.80
CA LYS A 164 1.55 6.68 18.63
C LYS A 164 2.11 5.68 19.64
N TYR A 165 3.12 4.91 19.23
CA TYR A 165 3.70 3.85 20.05
C TYR A 165 4.98 4.27 20.79
N ALA A 166 5.53 5.46 20.51
CA ALA A 166 6.74 5.97 21.14
C ALA A 166 6.61 6.28 22.65
N ASN A 167 5.38 6.37 23.16
CA ASN A 167 5.12 6.67 24.57
C ASN A 167 4.98 5.42 25.47
N ILE A 168 5.20 4.22 24.91
CA ILE A 168 5.14 2.98 25.68
C ILE A 168 6.55 2.69 26.23
N ASP A 169 6.70 2.60 27.55
CA ASP A 169 8.00 2.61 28.25
C ASP A 169 9.01 1.56 27.74
N HIS A 170 8.55 0.39 27.31
CA HIS A 170 9.39 -0.71 26.80
C HIS A 170 9.37 -0.87 25.27
N VAL A 171 8.79 0.08 24.54
CA VAL A 171 8.77 0.08 23.07
C VAL A 171 9.65 1.20 22.52
N LYS A 172 10.67 0.82 21.76
CA LYS A 172 11.47 1.75 20.95
C LYS A 172 10.91 1.81 19.54
N THR A 173 10.42 2.97 19.13
CA THR A 173 9.97 3.21 17.75
C THR A 173 11.06 3.88 16.93
N THR A 174 11.19 3.50 15.67
CA THR A 174 12.16 4.08 14.73
C THR A 174 11.51 4.26 13.36
N LEU A 175 11.55 5.48 12.82
CA LEU A 175 11.20 5.78 11.44
C LEU A 175 12.47 5.90 10.61
N ILE A 176 12.64 5.02 9.64
CA ILE A 176 13.69 5.09 8.62
C ILE A 176 13.05 5.64 7.35
N ARG A 177 13.42 6.85 6.95
CA ARG A 177 12.92 7.51 5.74
C ARG A 177 13.98 7.47 4.65
N ILE A 178 13.68 6.77 3.56
CA ILE A 178 14.52 6.63 2.37
C ILE A 178 13.91 7.46 1.25
N ASN A 179 14.52 8.61 0.96
CA ASN A 179 14.08 9.48 -0.13
C ASN A 179 15.24 10.38 -0.59
N PRO A 180 15.54 10.48 -1.90
CA PRO A 180 16.67 11.30 -2.37
C PRO A 180 16.50 12.80 -2.09
N THR A 181 15.27 13.33 -2.11
CA THR A 181 14.98 14.77 -1.99
C THR A 181 14.35 15.12 -0.65
N ASP A 182 13.31 14.38 -0.25
CA ASP A 182 12.43 14.75 0.85
C ASP A 182 12.68 13.91 2.12
N HIS A 183 13.94 13.57 2.42
CA HIS A 183 14.28 12.66 3.51
C HIS A 183 14.10 13.23 4.92
N GLN A 184 13.88 14.54 5.08
CA GLN A 184 13.90 15.17 6.40
C GLN A 184 12.75 14.67 7.28
N ILE A 185 13.04 14.41 8.55
CA ILE A 185 12.08 13.99 9.58
C ILE A 185 12.02 15.07 10.66
N GLN A 186 10.81 15.58 10.90
CA GLN A 186 10.59 16.55 11.96
C GLN A 186 10.37 15.83 13.29
N GLN A 187 11.14 16.13 14.35
CA GLN A 187 11.01 15.40 15.62
C GLN A 187 9.58 15.45 16.20
N PHE A 188 8.89 16.59 16.07
CA PHE A 188 7.50 16.72 16.53
C PHE A 188 6.52 15.77 15.80
N SER A 189 6.86 15.33 14.58
CA SER A 189 6.03 14.39 13.81
C SER A 189 6.09 12.96 14.36
N ILE A 190 7.21 12.57 14.97
CA ILE A 190 7.46 11.21 15.49
C ILE A 190 7.45 11.12 17.02
N GLY A 191 7.23 12.23 17.73
CA GLY A 191 7.14 12.24 19.20
C GLY A 191 8.45 11.85 19.87
N LYS A 192 8.44 10.81 20.72
CA LYS A 192 9.64 10.24 21.35
C LYS A 192 10.38 9.21 20.47
N GLY A 193 9.89 8.96 19.26
CA GLY A 193 10.51 8.03 18.33
C GLY A 193 11.85 8.52 17.82
N VAL A 194 12.62 7.61 17.24
CA VAL A 194 13.91 7.91 16.59
C VAL A 194 13.71 8.06 15.09
N GLY A 195 14.18 9.17 14.51
CA GLY A 195 14.20 9.37 13.06
C GLY A 195 15.57 9.00 12.48
N ILE A 196 15.58 8.30 11.35
CA ILE A 196 16.77 8.02 10.54
C ILE A 196 16.46 8.46 9.11
N GLU A 197 17.25 9.40 8.62
CA GLU A 197 17.10 9.99 7.28
C GLU A 197 18.15 9.38 6.34
N ILE A 198 17.71 8.83 5.21
CA ILE A 198 18.59 8.22 4.20
C ILE A 198 18.34 8.94 2.86
N PRO A 199 19.24 9.86 2.45
CA PRO A 199 19.11 10.65 1.23
C PRO A 199 19.51 9.86 -0.02
N LEU A 200 18.90 8.70 -0.24
CA LEU A 200 19.20 7.78 -1.35
C LEU A 200 17.92 7.31 -2.03
N GLY A 201 18.06 6.77 -3.25
CA GLY A 201 17.00 6.00 -3.90
C GLY A 201 16.72 4.68 -3.16
N GLY A 202 15.49 4.17 -3.29
CA GLY A 202 15.03 2.97 -2.58
C GLY A 202 15.93 1.75 -2.78
N LEU A 203 16.29 1.44 -4.04
CA LEU A 203 17.14 0.29 -4.36
C LEU A 203 18.54 0.42 -3.74
N ASP A 204 19.18 1.58 -3.89
CA ASP A 204 20.53 1.82 -3.39
C ASP A 204 20.58 1.72 -1.86
N ALA A 205 19.62 2.35 -1.18
CA ALA A 205 19.51 2.29 0.27
C ALA A 205 19.31 0.85 0.78
N LEU A 206 18.35 0.12 0.21
CA LEU A 206 18.07 -1.26 0.63
C LEU A 206 19.25 -2.19 0.34
N THR A 207 19.98 -1.97 -0.75
CA THR A 207 21.18 -2.75 -1.09
C THR A 207 22.28 -2.53 -0.05
N GLN A 208 22.56 -1.27 0.31
CA GLN A 208 23.55 -0.92 1.33
C GLN A 208 23.15 -1.43 2.72
N ILE A 209 21.87 -1.30 3.10
CA ILE A 209 21.35 -1.84 4.36
C ILE A 209 21.53 -3.36 4.40
N LYS A 210 21.18 -4.07 3.33
CA LYS A 210 21.34 -5.53 3.25
C LYS A 210 22.81 -5.93 3.39
N GLN A 211 23.72 -5.24 2.71
CA GLN A 211 25.16 -5.49 2.84
C GLN A 211 25.62 -5.28 4.27
N ARG A 212 25.25 -4.16 4.90
CA ARG A 212 25.65 -3.84 6.27
C ARG A 212 25.10 -4.82 7.30
N ILE A 213 23.86 -5.30 7.11
CA ILE A 213 23.28 -6.35 7.95
C ILE A 213 24.07 -7.66 7.85
N ALA A 214 24.58 -7.99 6.66
CA ALA A 214 25.40 -9.19 6.47
C ALA A 214 26.77 -9.09 7.16
N GLU A 215 27.35 -7.89 7.25
CA GLU A 215 28.62 -7.63 7.95
C GLU A 215 28.50 -7.65 9.48
N LEU A 216 27.29 -7.46 10.01
CA LEU A 216 26.99 -7.44 11.45
C LEU A 216 26.61 -8.82 12.02
N LYS A 217 26.45 -9.84 11.17
CA LYS A 217 26.13 -11.22 11.54
C LYS A 217 27.39 -12.08 11.57
#